data_AF-A0A810KTF2-F1
#
_entry.id   AF-A0A810KTF2-F1
#
_cell.length_a   1.000
_cell.length_b   1.000
_cell.length_c   1.000
_cell.angle_alpha   90.00
_cell.angle_beta   90.00
_cell.angle_gamma   90.00
#
_symmetry.space_group_name_H-M   'P 1'
#
loop_
_entity.id
_entity.type
_entity.pdbx_description
1 polymer ?
#
loop_
_entity_poly.entity_id
_entity_poly.type
_entity_poly.pdbx_seq_one_letter_code
_entity_poly.pdbx_strand_id
1 'polypeptide(L)'
;MTIDASRNTVTFRLGSDRTLTAEVPARAADGIRRAWRTVADEHDARPETVTAIDCRWQPSVMDTRYLELTFDDVDVTYAFARPAVDGWDAALADATRALEDAPHQALQHPTAPRPAAEAATSGDRPGELLPVVHSMSLPAGRELWDTVPAFAVVDTALFATLARITTTPDGMLAAESVGWDEISGQEEFLSMAKDAALRLMAGLDMETVTSDGEIALVRIRHDEQVAGSAIVLANLHGTILERYGWDAQIVAIPYPNELMIVPADSPAMDQLRALVRNAEARSATFRPTLIRLTATGREILLEGGAEPEPTEDPATDPAVNVVNFHRGTDDVHSALMTARDDHAVRRAWAQVVERDGVRAGQVTAVAAHWEPSVADKEFIAETFGDVQHFFIMGRPDENGWDEAYETARRLNEEVQRQRIEEELANASQGILESTRDAAVLPVLRSTSLPSSDWIKETRPSWPVVGDAIYATLARVALTPRGTVGMGHILHSQVTDDEDFQRQAADAVAAVLDGLVLEATDELGAADEPGGDTTCRVTRRDGLLAAGAICLPDFHERICAITGWPELVIAITCPDHMYLARPGTSAADTLRTMVAESAVEDRELRPTLLRCTADGFELLLESAL
;
A
#
# COMPACT_ATOMS: atom_id res chain seq x y z
N MET A 1 -37.44 31.55 12.81
CA MET A 1 -36.06 31.01 12.80
C MET A 1 -35.68 30.90 11.34
N THR A 2 -34.72 31.70 10.87
CA THR A 2 -34.30 31.64 9.46
C THR A 2 -33.55 30.33 9.26
N ILE A 3 -34.02 29.47 8.35
CA ILE A 3 -33.39 28.17 8.13
C ILE A 3 -32.16 28.37 7.27
N ASP A 4 -30.98 28.10 7.83
CA ASP A 4 -29.70 28.23 7.13
C ASP A 4 -29.32 26.89 6.47
N ALA A 5 -29.27 26.85 5.13
CA ALA A 5 -28.89 25.66 4.37
C ALA A 5 -27.41 25.29 4.53
N SER A 6 -26.56 26.23 4.94
CA SER A 6 -25.13 25.99 5.22
C SER A 6 -24.90 25.21 6.51
N ARG A 7 -25.97 24.97 7.28
CA ARG A 7 -25.98 24.18 8.51
C ARG A 7 -26.74 22.87 8.26
N ASN A 8 -26.12 21.75 8.62
CA ASN A 8 -26.79 20.46 8.72
C ASN A 8 -27.38 20.33 10.12
N THR A 9 -28.71 20.36 10.20
CA THR A 9 -29.44 20.05 11.44
C THR A 9 -29.58 18.53 11.53
N VAL A 10 -29.02 17.93 12.57
CA VAL A 10 -29.09 16.48 12.84
C VAL A 10 -29.95 16.26 14.07
N THR A 11 -31.01 15.46 13.94
CA THR A 11 -31.95 15.15 15.01
C THR A 11 -31.88 13.67 15.36
N PHE A 12 -31.55 13.38 16.61
CA PHE A 12 -31.53 12.04 17.19
C PHE A 12 -32.85 11.80 17.91
N ARG A 13 -33.60 10.77 17.50
CA ARG A 13 -34.81 10.32 18.20
C ARG A 13 -34.43 9.19 19.15
N LEU A 14 -34.83 9.31 20.40
CA LEU A 14 -34.59 8.30 21.44
C LEU A 14 -35.90 7.54 21.73
N GLY A 15 -35.80 6.31 22.23
CA GLY A 15 -36.91 5.35 22.46
C GLY A 15 -38.09 5.78 23.36
N SER A 16 -38.22 7.06 23.71
CA SER A 16 -39.27 7.64 24.56
C SER A 16 -39.93 8.89 23.94
N ASP A 17 -40.03 8.97 22.60
CA ASP A 17 -40.45 10.17 21.85
C ASP A 17 -39.62 11.44 22.14
N ARG A 18 -38.45 11.27 22.75
CA ARG A 18 -37.53 12.39 23.04
C ARG A 18 -36.67 12.62 21.80
N THR A 19 -36.63 13.86 21.32
CA THR A 19 -35.74 14.28 20.24
C THR A 19 -34.67 15.22 20.75
N LEU A 20 -33.43 15.02 20.29
CA LEU A 20 -32.29 15.86 20.58
C LEU A 20 -31.70 16.34 19.25
N THR A 21 -31.35 17.61 19.15
CA THR A 21 -30.94 18.21 17.89
C THR A 21 -29.66 19.01 18.06
N ALA A 22 -28.72 18.84 17.14
CA ALA A 22 -27.54 19.68 17.03
C ALA A 22 -27.35 20.18 15.59
N GLU A 23 -26.65 21.30 15.44
CA GLU A 23 -26.33 21.89 14.15
C GLU A 23 -24.82 21.92 13.91
N VAL A 24 -24.41 21.41 12.76
CA VAL A 24 -23.01 21.38 12.30
C VAL A 24 -22.90 22.01 10.92
N PRO A 25 -21.70 22.43 10.46
CA PRO A 25 -21.53 22.88 9.08
C PRO A 25 -21.97 21.81 8.07
N ALA A 26 -22.73 22.18 7.04
CA ALA A 26 -23.21 21.25 6.02
C ALA A 26 -22.07 20.50 5.30
N ARG A 27 -20.94 21.18 5.11
CA ARG A 27 -19.75 20.63 4.43
C ARG A 27 -18.91 19.69 5.29
N ALA A 28 -19.18 19.60 6.60
CA ALA A 28 -18.37 18.78 7.51
C ALA A 28 -18.38 17.31 7.06
N ALA A 29 -17.20 16.71 6.94
CA ALA A 29 -17.07 15.30 6.59
C ALA A 29 -17.53 14.39 7.75
N ASP A 30 -17.56 14.88 8.97
CA ASP A 30 -17.89 14.13 10.20
C ASP A 30 -19.06 14.79 10.95
N GLY A 31 -20.06 15.28 10.20
CA GLY A 31 -21.15 16.08 10.72
C GLY A 31 -21.98 15.36 11.80
N ILE A 32 -22.32 14.09 11.61
CA ILE A 32 -23.12 13.31 12.57
C ILE A 32 -22.31 13.01 13.82
N ARG A 33 -21.02 12.68 13.68
CA ARG A 33 -20.12 12.47 14.83
C ARG A 33 -20.03 13.70 15.71
N ARG A 34 -19.83 14.88 15.10
CA ARG A 34 -19.81 16.15 15.84
C ARG A 34 -21.14 16.44 16.50
N ALA A 35 -22.25 16.28 15.78
CA ALA A 35 -23.59 16.48 16.30
C ALA A 35 -23.91 15.56 17.48
N TRP A 36 -23.54 14.28 17.40
CA TRP A 36 -23.75 13.32 18.47
C TRP A 36 -22.92 13.66 19.71
N ARG A 37 -21.64 14.02 19.55
CA ARG A 37 -20.79 14.46 20.67
C ARG A 37 -21.45 15.60 21.44
N THR A 38 -21.91 16.65 20.74
CA THR A 38 -22.64 17.76 21.36
C THR A 38 -23.90 17.28 22.10
N VAL A 39 -24.72 16.46 21.46
CA VAL A 39 -25.97 15.94 22.07
C VAL A 39 -25.68 15.05 23.28
N ALA A 40 -24.69 14.18 23.21
CA ALA A 40 -24.29 13.29 24.29
C ALA A 40 -23.78 14.09 25.50
N ASP A 41 -22.91 15.07 25.27
CA ASP A 41 -22.34 15.92 26.32
C ASP A 41 -23.40 16.79 27.01
N GLU A 42 -24.32 17.38 26.26
CA GLU A 42 -25.35 18.29 26.80
C GLU A 42 -26.50 17.56 27.51
N HIS A 43 -26.76 16.29 27.15
CA HIS A 43 -27.97 15.60 27.54
C HIS A 43 -27.75 14.26 28.22
N ASP A 44 -26.49 13.86 28.45
CA ASP A 44 -26.10 12.54 28.96
C ASP A 44 -26.78 11.40 28.17
N ALA A 45 -26.86 11.60 26.85
CA ALA A 45 -27.51 10.66 25.94
C ALA A 45 -26.55 9.54 25.57
N ARG A 46 -27.07 8.31 25.51
CA ARG A 46 -26.27 7.13 25.16
C ARG A 46 -26.65 6.60 23.78
N PRO A 47 -25.70 6.11 22.97
CA PRO A 47 -25.98 5.68 21.60
C PRO A 47 -27.07 4.60 21.53
N GLU A 48 -27.07 3.66 22.47
CA GLU A 48 -28.04 2.56 22.55
C GLU A 48 -29.50 3.00 22.78
N THR A 49 -29.73 4.28 23.08
CA THR A 49 -31.07 4.82 23.26
C THR A 49 -31.64 5.46 21.99
N VAL A 50 -30.81 5.67 20.96
CA VAL A 50 -31.19 6.30 19.70
C VAL A 50 -31.83 5.28 18.79
N THR A 51 -33.04 5.59 18.29
CA THR A 51 -33.82 4.71 17.41
C THR A 51 -33.93 5.25 16.00
N ALA A 52 -33.72 6.55 15.77
CA ALA A 52 -33.67 7.14 14.44
C ALA A 52 -32.82 8.41 14.41
N ILE A 53 -32.24 8.72 13.25
CA ILE A 53 -31.45 9.92 12.99
C ILE A 53 -31.96 10.59 11.72
N ASP A 54 -32.44 11.82 11.85
CA ASP A 54 -32.86 12.65 10.73
C ASP A 54 -31.84 13.76 10.48
N CYS A 55 -31.30 13.81 9.26
CA CYS A 55 -30.33 14.82 8.86
C CYS A 55 -30.93 15.76 7.81
N ARG A 56 -30.47 17.00 7.74
CA ARG A 56 -30.80 17.86 6.60
C ARG A 56 -30.05 17.40 5.35
N TRP A 57 -28.76 17.10 5.49
CA TRP A 57 -27.90 16.64 4.40
C TRP A 57 -27.56 15.16 4.56
N GLN A 58 -27.44 14.44 3.43
CA GLN A 58 -27.02 13.05 3.39
C GLN A 58 -25.69 12.86 4.17
N PRO A 59 -25.59 11.81 5.01
CA PRO A 59 -24.35 11.49 5.70
C PRO A 59 -23.17 11.37 4.73
N SER A 60 -21.98 11.83 5.13
CA SER A 60 -20.76 11.52 4.40
C SER A 60 -20.37 10.04 4.54
N VAL A 61 -19.38 9.58 3.79
CA VAL A 61 -18.76 8.25 4.00
C VAL A 61 -18.22 8.08 5.43
N MET A 62 -17.60 9.12 6.01
CA MET A 62 -17.13 9.07 7.40
C MET A 62 -18.28 9.05 8.41
N ASP A 63 -19.37 9.78 8.13
CA ASP A 63 -20.56 9.75 8.98
C ASP A 63 -21.25 8.39 8.95
N THR A 64 -21.34 7.75 7.78
CA THR A 64 -21.91 6.40 7.62
C THR A 64 -21.14 5.38 8.46
N ARG A 65 -19.80 5.39 8.39
CA ARG A 65 -18.98 4.51 9.24
C ARG A 65 -19.17 4.79 10.73
N TYR A 66 -19.23 6.07 11.08
CA TYR A 66 -19.47 6.44 12.46
C TYR A 66 -20.83 5.94 12.96
N LEU A 67 -21.86 6.02 12.12
CA LEU A 67 -23.20 5.53 12.41
C LEU A 67 -23.18 4.02 12.69
N GLU A 68 -22.56 3.23 11.81
CA GLU A 68 -22.43 1.77 11.93
C GLU A 68 -21.66 1.35 13.19
N LEU A 69 -20.61 2.09 13.56
CA LEU A 69 -19.79 1.78 14.73
C LEU A 69 -20.42 2.20 16.06
N THR A 70 -21.30 3.20 16.05
CA THR A 70 -21.75 3.88 17.27
C THR A 70 -23.19 3.52 17.65
N PHE A 71 -24.08 3.38 16.68
CA PHE A 71 -25.51 3.16 16.92
C PHE A 71 -25.91 1.78 16.42
N ASP A 72 -26.69 1.06 17.24
CA ASP A 72 -27.21 -0.27 16.90
C ASP A 72 -28.56 -0.13 16.18
N ASP A 73 -28.64 -0.62 14.93
CA ASP A 73 -29.85 -0.69 14.10
C ASP A 73 -30.69 0.61 14.06
N VAL A 74 -30.03 1.74 13.70
CA VAL A 74 -30.69 3.06 13.66
C VAL A 74 -31.22 3.41 12.26
N ASP A 75 -32.47 3.88 12.18
CA ASP A 75 -33.05 4.39 10.94
C ASP A 75 -32.48 5.77 10.60
N VAL A 76 -31.80 5.92 9.46
CA VAL A 76 -31.22 7.21 9.02
C VAL A 76 -31.99 7.78 7.83
N THR A 77 -32.47 9.01 7.95
CA THR A 77 -33.12 9.74 6.84
C THR A 77 -32.47 11.08 6.58
N TYR A 78 -32.59 11.60 5.35
CA TYR A 78 -32.09 12.92 5.00
C TYR A 78 -32.98 13.68 4.01
N ALA A 79 -32.92 15.01 4.04
CA ALA A 79 -33.72 15.88 3.17
C ALA A 79 -33.05 16.23 1.83
N PHE A 80 -31.73 16.41 1.81
CA PHE A 80 -30.95 16.79 0.63
C PHE A 80 -29.78 15.82 0.41
N ALA A 81 -29.56 15.40 -0.84
CA ALA A 81 -28.40 14.60 -1.20
C ALA A 81 -27.11 15.41 -1.07
N ARG A 82 -26.01 14.77 -0.66
CA ARG A 82 -24.72 15.43 -0.51
C ARG A 82 -24.05 15.57 -1.89
N PRO A 83 -23.64 16.78 -2.31
CA PRO A 83 -23.00 16.97 -3.60
C PRO A 83 -21.52 16.54 -3.58
N ALA A 84 -20.91 16.47 -4.76
CA ALA A 84 -19.45 16.40 -4.92
C ALA A 84 -18.76 17.66 -4.35
N VAL A 85 -17.43 17.60 -4.18
CA VAL A 85 -16.62 18.65 -3.53
C VAL A 85 -16.80 20.03 -4.19
N ASP A 86 -16.94 20.07 -5.51
CA ASP A 86 -17.14 21.28 -6.32
C ASP A 86 -18.63 21.69 -6.46
N GLY A 87 -19.58 20.81 -6.08
CA GLY A 87 -21.01 21.03 -6.25
C GLY A 87 -21.72 21.73 -5.07
N TRP A 88 -20.99 22.08 -4.00
CA TRP A 88 -21.60 22.58 -2.76
C TRP A 88 -22.34 23.91 -2.91
N ASP A 89 -21.80 24.87 -3.65
CA ASP A 89 -22.43 26.20 -3.77
C ASP A 89 -23.80 26.11 -4.45
N ALA A 90 -23.91 25.32 -5.52
CA ALA A 90 -25.16 25.07 -6.22
C ALA A 90 -26.17 24.34 -5.33
N ALA A 91 -25.74 23.28 -4.65
CA ALA A 91 -26.61 22.51 -3.77
C ALA A 91 -27.14 23.35 -2.60
N LEU A 92 -26.29 24.20 -2.00
CA LEU A 92 -26.70 25.11 -0.92
C LEU A 92 -27.73 26.15 -1.40
N ALA A 93 -27.54 26.69 -2.59
CA ALA A 93 -28.50 27.63 -3.19
C ALA A 93 -29.85 26.96 -3.48
N ASP A 94 -29.84 25.73 -3.99
CA ASP A 94 -31.05 24.96 -4.27
C ASP A 94 -31.78 24.55 -2.99
N ALA A 95 -31.04 24.10 -1.96
CA ALA A 95 -31.60 23.80 -0.66
C ALA A 95 -32.21 25.06 0.00
N THR A 96 -31.55 26.22 -0.11
CA THR A 96 -32.09 27.50 0.39
C THR A 96 -33.42 27.82 -0.27
N ARG A 97 -33.50 27.71 -1.60
CA ARG A 97 -34.74 27.94 -2.35
C ARG A 97 -35.85 26.95 -1.95
N ALA A 98 -35.52 25.67 -1.83
CA ALA A 98 -36.47 24.64 -1.42
C ALA A 98 -37.02 24.89 0.01
N LEU A 99 -36.18 25.40 0.91
CA LEU A 99 -36.56 25.74 2.28
C LEU A 99 -37.41 27.02 2.35
N GLU A 100 -37.20 27.98 1.45
CA GLU A 100 -38.02 29.19 1.32
C GLU A 100 -39.41 28.90 0.72
N ASP A 101 -39.48 27.96 -0.22
CA ASP A 101 -40.72 27.60 -0.93
C ASP A 101 -41.61 26.60 -0.16
N ALA A 102 -41.06 25.86 0.79
CA ALA A 102 -41.80 24.86 1.54
C ALA A 102 -42.65 25.50 2.68
N PRO A 103 -43.98 25.23 2.75
CA PRO A 103 -44.75 25.61 3.93
C PRO A 103 -44.17 24.91 5.16
N HIS A 104 -43.94 25.66 6.25
CA HIS A 104 -43.24 25.22 7.47
C HIS A 104 -43.66 23.84 8.06
N GLN A 105 -44.81 23.27 7.69
CA GLN A 105 -45.25 21.94 8.11
C GLN A 105 -44.74 20.77 7.22
N ALA A 106 -44.29 21.01 5.99
CA ALA A 106 -43.90 19.94 5.06
C ALA A 106 -42.50 19.36 5.30
N LEU A 107 -41.66 20.03 6.09
CA LEU A 107 -40.26 19.63 6.33
C LEU A 107 -40.05 18.77 7.59
N GLN A 108 -41.10 18.57 8.41
CA GLN A 108 -41.00 17.79 9.66
C GLN A 108 -41.20 16.28 9.46
N HIS A 109 -41.62 15.85 8.27
CA HIS A 109 -41.73 14.43 7.91
C HIS A 109 -41.35 14.21 6.44
N PRO A 110 -40.05 14.12 6.09
CA PRO A 110 -39.66 13.64 4.79
C PRO A 110 -39.90 12.12 4.74
N THR A 111 -41.10 11.71 4.32
CA THR A 111 -41.33 10.37 3.75
C THR A 111 -40.68 10.33 2.36
N ALA A 112 -39.36 10.38 2.31
CA ALA A 112 -38.64 9.80 1.18
C ALA A 112 -38.55 8.30 1.50
N PRO A 113 -39.26 7.42 0.76
CA PRO A 113 -39.05 5.99 0.95
C PRO A 113 -37.57 5.69 0.70
N ARG A 114 -36.96 4.93 1.62
CA ARG A 114 -35.76 4.12 1.31
C ARG A 114 -36.01 3.53 -0.07
N PRO A 115 -35.15 3.73 -1.08
CA PRO A 115 -35.33 3.01 -2.33
C PRO A 115 -35.32 1.54 -1.91
N ALA A 116 -36.51 0.93 -1.96
CA ALA A 116 -36.60 -0.50 -1.85
C ALA A 116 -35.62 -1.02 -2.89
N ALA A 117 -34.84 -2.03 -2.52
CA ALA A 117 -34.19 -2.89 -3.47
C ALA A 117 -35.30 -3.55 -4.30
N GLU A 118 -35.89 -2.80 -5.23
CA GLU A 118 -36.68 -3.33 -6.31
C GLU A 118 -35.72 -4.24 -7.06
N ALA A 119 -36.08 -5.52 -7.06
CA ALA A 119 -35.49 -6.56 -7.86
C ALA A 119 -35.54 -6.12 -9.33
N ALA A 120 -34.54 -5.34 -9.73
CA ALA A 120 -34.23 -5.01 -11.09
C ALA A 120 -33.73 -6.30 -11.72
N THR A 121 -34.62 -6.95 -12.45
CA THR A 121 -34.25 -8.04 -13.35
C THR A 121 -33.18 -7.55 -14.32
N SER A 122 -31.96 -7.98 -14.02
CA SER A 122 -30.76 -8.18 -14.84
C SER A 122 -30.83 -7.71 -16.29
N GLY A 123 -29.87 -6.87 -16.66
CA GLY A 123 -29.54 -6.64 -18.06
C GLY A 123 -28.24 -5.87 -18.26
N ASP A 124 -27.94 -4.86 -17.44
CA ASP A 124 -26.86 -3.93 -17.82
C ASP A 124 -26.33 -3.03 -16.67
N ARG A 125 -26.40 -3.46 -15.41
CA ARG A 125 -25.72 -2.68 -14.35
C ARG A 125 -24.23 -2.96 -14.43
N PRO A 126 -23.37 -1.95 -14.62
CA PRO A 126 -21.93 -2.15 -14.52
C PRO A 126 -21.62 -2.66 -13.11
N GLY A 127 -20.78 -3.70 -13.02
CA GLY A 127 -20.38 -4.29 -11.75
C GLY A 127 -19.77 -3.28 -10.79
N GLU A 128 -19.78 -3.62 -9.50
CA GLU A 128 -19.18 -2.77 -8.47
C GLU A 128 -17.66 -2.76 -8.64
N LEU A 129 -17.08 -1.57 -8.78
CA LEU A 129 -15.63 -1.44 -8.92
C LEU A 129 -14.96 -1.61 -7.55
N LEU A 130 -14.21 -2.69 -7.36
CA LEU A 130 -13.51 -3.04 -6.13
C LEU A 130 -12.03 -3.38 -6.44
N PRO A 131 -11.11 -3.18 -5.48
CA PRO A 131 -9.77 -3.71 -5.63
C PRO A 131 -9.78 -5.23 -5.44
N VAL A 132 -9.00 -5.94 -6.24
CA VAL A 132 -8.86 -7.41 -6.19
C VAL A 132 -7.39 -7.77 -6.03
N VAL A 133 -7.08 -8.57 -5.01
CA VAL A 133 -5.71 -9.03 -4.76
C VAL A 133 -5.42 -10.33 -5.50
N HIS A 134 -4.20 -10.42 -6.02
CA HIS A 134 -3.69 -11.53 -6.81
C HIS A 134 -2.29 -11.95 -6.33
N SER A 135 -1.92 -13.20 -6.60
CA SER A 135 -0.60 -13.78 -6.30
C SER A 135 0.29 -13.78 -7.54
N MET A 136 1.51 -13.26 -7.40
CA MET A 136 2.55 -13.28 -8.45
C MET A 136 3.10 -14.68 -8.72
N SER A 137 2.90 -15.62 -7.78
CA SER A 137 3.32 -17.02 -7.88
C SER A 137 2.40 -17.87 -8.78
N LEU A 138 1.29 -17.32 -9.26
CA LEU A 138 0.38 -17.98 -10.20
C LEU A 138 0.57 -17.43 -11.62
N PRO A 139 0.64 -18.29 -12.66
CA PRO A 139 0.78 -17.84 -14.05
C PRO A 139 -0.26 -16.82 -14.48
N ALA A 140 -1.55 -17.05 -14.14
CA ALA A 140 -2.63 -16.12 -14.46
C ALA A 140 -2.53 -14.80 -13.67
N GLY A 141 -1.98 -14.83 -12.46
CA GLY A 141 -1.65 -13.62 -11.72
C GLY A 141 -0.54 -12.82 -12.41
N ARG A 142 0.55 -13.48 -12.83
CA ARG A 142 1.63 -12.81 -13.56
C ARG A 142 1.16 -12.21 -14.89
N GLU A 143 0.32 -12.94 -15.64
CA GLU A 143 -0.29 -12.42 -16.87
C GLU A 143 -1.13 -11.16 -16.61
N LEU A 144 -1.94 -11.15 -15.54
CA LEU A 144 -2.70 -9.95 -15.15
C LEU A 144 -1.76 -8.78 -14.82
N TRP A 145 -0.71 -9.02 -14.03
CA TRP A 145 0.26 -7.98 -13.66
C TRP A 145 0.87 -7.28 -14.89
N ASP A 146 1.12 -8.03 -15.97
CA ASP A 146 1.71 -7.49 -17.20
C ASP A 146 0.68 -6.79 -18.11
N THR A 147 -0.62 -7.07 -17.94
CA THR A 147 -1.66 -6.67 -18.90
C THR A 147 -2.63 -5.63 -18.38
N VAL A 148 -2.75 -5.45 -17.06
CA VAL A 148 -3.68 -4.49 -16.47
C VAL A 148 -2.99 -3.54 -15.47
N PRO A 149 -3.54 -2.33 -15.27
CA PRO A 149 -3.13 -1.45 -14.18
C PRO A 149 -3.16 -2.16 -12.82
N ALA A 150 -2.02 -2.15 -12.13
CA ALA A 150 -1.83 -2.84 -10.86
C ALA A 150 -0.95 -2.02 -9.91
N PHE A 151 -1.10 -2.27 -8.61
CA PHE A 151 -0.17 -1.77 -7.59
C PHE A 151 0.29 -2.90 -6.67
N ALA A 152 1.55 -2.85 -6.25
CA ALA A 152 2.13 -3.85 -5.36
C ALA A 152 1.48 -3.76 -3.96
N VAL A 153 1.17 -4.92 -3.38
CA VAL A 153 0.60 -5.04 -2.04
C VAL A 153 1.64 -5.57 -1.06
N VAL A 154 2.38 -6.60 -1.45
CA VAL A 154 3.54 -7.13 -0.75
C VAL A 154 4.62 -7.35 -1.80
N ASP A 155 5.81 -6.80 -1.57
CA ASP A 155 6.87 -6.72 -2.58
C ASP A 155 7.07 -8.06 -3.29
N THR A 156 6.96 -8.02 -4.63
CA THR A 156 7.18 -9.14 -5.56
C THR A 156 6.23 -10.33 -5.47
N ALA A 157 5.30 -10.35 -4.51
CA ALA A 157 4.55 -11.56 -4.20
C ALA A 157 3.01 -11.37 -4.26
N LEU A 158 2.48 -10.25 -3.78
CA LEU A 158 1.07 -9.89 -3.96
C LEU A 158 0.92 -8.53 -4.63
N PHE A 159 -0.08 -8.42 -5.49
CA PHE A 159 -0.49 -7.16 -6.09
C PHE A 159 -2.01 -7.04 -6.11
N ALA A 160 -2.51 -5.83 -6.35
CA ALA A 160 -3.92 -5.59 -6.54
C ALA A 160 -4.20 -4.86 -7.85
N THR A 161 -5.32 -5.22 -8.46
CA THR A 161 -5.90 -4.57 -9.63
C THR A 161 -7.24 -3.96 -9.26
N LEU A 162 -7.86 -3.20 -10.16
CA LEU A 162 -9.25 -2.80 -10.05
C LEU A 162 -10.09 -3.72 -10.93
N ALA A 163 -11.19 -4.23 -10.41
CA ALA A 163 -12.11 -5.06 -11.18
C ALA A 163 -13.57 -4.69 -10.91
N ARG A 164 -14.41 -4.81 -11.92
CA ARG A 164 -15.87 -4.75 -11.78
C ARG A 164 -16.36 -6.11 -11.33
N ILE A 165 -16.88 -6.18 -10.12
CA ILE A 165 -17.42 -7.39 -9.51
C ILE A 165 -18.90 -7.47 -9.84
N THR A 166 -19.31 -8.59 -10.44
CA THR A 166 -20.71 -8.89 -10.73
C THR A 166 -21.05 -10.27 -10.17
N THR A 167 -22.29 -10.42 -9.71
CA THR A 167 -22.83 -11.74 -9.38
C THR A 167 -23.53 -12.31 -10.61
N THR A 168 -23.02 -13.44 -11.10
CA THR A 168 -23.63 -14.22 -12.18
C THR A 168 -24.99 -14.81 -11.76
N PRO A 169 -25.86 -15.24 -12.69
CA PRO A 169 -27.18 -15.80 -12.35
C PRO A 169 -27.14 -17.03 -11.43
N ASP A 170 -26.05 -17.79 -11.44
CA ASP A 170 -25.80 -18.95 -10.58
C ASP A 170 -25.18 -18.57 -9.21
N GLY A 171 -25.03 -17.28 -8.92
CA GLY A 171 -24.48 -16.78 -7.66
C GLY A 171 -22.96 -16.84 -7.60
N MET A 172 -22.28 -17.20 -8.68
CA MET A 172 -20.83 -17.13 -8.80
C MET A 172 -20.42 -15.68 -9.06
N LEU A 173 -19.23 -15.29 -8.63
CA LEU A 173 -18.71 -13.97 -8.94
C LEU A 173 -17.92 -13.98 -10.24
N ALA A 174 -18.18 -12.99 -11.07
CA ALA A 174 -17.33 -12.64 -12.18
C ALA A 174 -16.62 -11.32 -11.84
N ALA A 175 -15.29 -11.34 -11.95
CA ALA A 175 -14.45 -10.17 -11.83
C ALA A 175 -13.91 -9.82 -13.22
N GLU A 176 -14.22 -8.63 -13.70
CA GLU A 176 -13.67 -8.09 -14.95
C GLU A 176 -12.66 -7.01 -14.60
N SER A 177 -11.37 -7.29 -14.82
CA SER A 177 -10.29 -6.33 -14.54
C SER A 177 -10.39 -5.11 -15.45
N VAL A 178 -10.19 -3.93 -14.89
CA VAL A 178 -10.14 -2.68 -15.65
C VAL A 178 -8.86 -2.64 -16.48
N GLY A 179 -8.99 -2.48 -17.79
CA GLY A 179 -7.86 -2.44 -18.73
C GLY A 179 -7.16 -1.08 -18.82
N TRP A 180 -5.96 -1.04 -19.42
CA TRP A 180 -5.25 0.23 -19.71
C TRP A 180 -6.00 1.13 -20.69
N ASP A 181 -6.88 0.59 -21.51
CA ASP A 181 -7.73 1.33 -22.45
C ASP A 181 -8.92 2.02 -21.78
N GLU A 182 -9.29 1.62 -20.56
CA GLU A 182 -10.31 2.26 -19.74
C GLU A 182 -9.77 3.41 -18.88
N ILE A 183 -8.44 3.60 -18.83
CA ILE A 183 -7.81 4.58 -17.96
C ILE A 183 -6.93 5.53 -18.77
N SER A 184 -7.20 6.83 -18.67
CA SER A 184 -6.47 7.87 -19.38
C SER A 184 -5.06 8.15 -18.82
N GLY A 185 -4.76 7.68 -17.62
CA GLY A 185 -3.44 7.80 -17.00
C GLY A 185 -3.42 7.41 -15.52
N GLN A 186 -2.25 7.54 -14.90
CA GLN A 186 -2.01 7.11 -13.52
C GLN A 186 -2.87 7.86 -12.48
N GLU A 187 -3.12 9.16 -12.69
CA GLU A 187 -3.95 9.96 -11.78
C GLU A 187 -5.39 9.44 -11.72
N GLU A 188 -5.97 9.10 -12.88
CA GLU A 188 -7.30 8.50 -12.96
C GLU A 188 -7.33 7.12 -12.29
N PHE A 189 -6.31 6.28 -12.52
CA PHE A 189 -6.20 4.99 -11.85
C PHE A 189 -6.18 5.14 -10.32
N LEU A 190 -5.37 6.06 -9.78
CA LEU A 190 -5.28 6.29 -8.34
C LEU A 190 -6.60 6.83 -7.76
N SER A 191 -7.29 7.71 -8.50
CA SER A 191 -8.62 8.19 -8.14
C SER A 191 -9.64 7.05 -8.09
N MET A 192 -9.69 6.21 -9.12
CA MET A 192 -10.55 5.02 -9.18
C MET A 192 -10.21 4.03 -8.07
N ALA A 193 -8.93 3.81 -7.77
CA ALA A 193 -8.49 2.92 -6.71
C ALA A 193 -8.92 3.43 -5.32
N LYS A 194 -8.86 4.74 -5.09
CA LYS A 194 -9.35 5.37 -3.87
C LYS A 194 -10.86 5.15 -3.71
N ASP A 195 -11.64 5.39 -4.76
CA ASP A 195 -13.09 5.17 -4.74
C ASP A 195 -13.45 3.70 -4.52
N ALA A 196 -12.75 2.78 -5.21
CA ALA A 196 -12.91 1.35 -5.05
C ALA A 196 -12.55 0.89 -3.62
N ALA A 197 -11.50 1.44 -3.03
CA ALA A 197 -11.12 1.18 -1.63
C ALA A 197 -12.18 1.67 -0.64
N LEU A 198 -12.82 2.82 -0.89
CA LEU A 198 -13.92 3.33 -0.06
C LEU A 198 -15.15 2.43 -0.14
N ARG A 199 -15.47 1.92 -1.34
CA ARG A 199 -16.57 0.96 -1.57
C ARG A 199 -16.32 -0.37 -0.89
N LEU A 200 -15.14 -0.95 -1.10
CA LEU A 200 -14.73 -2.16 -0.41
C LEU A 200 -14.92 -2.00 1.10
N MET A 201 -14.41 -0.92 1.67
CA MET A 201 -14.51 -0.67 3.11
C MET A 201 -15.96 -0.52 3.59
N ALA A 202 -16.87 -0.01 2.76
CA ALA A 202 -18.28 0.12 3.11
C ALA A 202 -19.03 -1.23 3.12
N GLY A 203 -18.52 -2.24 2.39
CA GLY A 203 -19.08 -3.59 2.40
C GLY A 203 -18.37 -4.57 3.35
N LEU A 204 -17.37 -4.12 4.12
CA LEU A 204 -16.69 -4.98 5.08
C LEU A 204 -17.52 -5.14 6.36
N ASP A 205 -17.77 -6.39 6.74
CA ASP A 205 -18.27 -6.77 8.05
C ASP A 205 -17.09 -7.24 8.93
N MET A 206 -16.98 -6.69 10.15
CA MET A 206 -15.87 -6.96 11.07
C MET A 206 -16.39 -7.63 12.34
N GLU A 207 -16.07 -8.90 12.49
CA GLU A 207 -16.37 -9.71 13.66
C GLU A 207 -15.12 -9.83 14.55
N THR A 208 -15.23 -9.43 15.82
CA THR A 208 -14.13 -9.59 16.79
C THR A 208 -14.40 -10.80 17.69
N VAL A 209 -13.48 -11.77 17.68
CA VAL A 209 -13.54 -12.96 18.53
C VAL A 209 -12.57 -12.79 19.69
N THR A 210 -13.09 -12.88 20.92
CA THR A 210 -12.32 -12.80 22.14
C THR A 210 -12.06 -14.20 22.72
N SER A 211 -10.89 -14.40 23.32
CA SER A 211 -10.51 -15.61 24.06
C SER A 211 -9.88 -15.17 25.38
N ASP A 212 -10.36 -15.72 26.50
CA ASP A 212 -9.91 -15.35 27.86
C ASP A 212 -9.97 -13.83 28.19
N GLY A 213 -10.87 -13.09 27.51
CA GLY A 213 -11.06 -11.65 27.73
C GLY A 213 -10.13 -10.76 26.92
N GLU A 214 -9.20 -11.34 26.15
CA GLU A 214 -8.36 -10.64 25.17
C GLU A 214 -8.88 -10.88 23.75
N ILE A 215 -8.64 -9.91 22.86
CA ILE A 215 -9.02 -10.04 21.45
C ILE A 215 -8.06 -11.02 20.80
N ALA A 216 -8.57 -12.19 20.44
CA ALA A 216 -7.77 -13.27 19.89
C ALA A 216 -7.73 -13.23 18.37
N LEU A 217 -8.79 -12.67 17.72
CA LEU A 217 -8.96 -12.67 16.26
C LEU A 217 -9.93 -11.57 15.83
N VAL A 218 -9.56 -10.82 14.80
CA VAL A 218 -10.46 -9.97 14.02
C VAL A 218 -10.72 -10.67 12.69
N ARG A 219 -11.98 -10.99 12.41
CA ARG A 219 -12.42 -11.63 11.17
C ARG A 219 -13.17 -10.60 10.35
N ILE A 220 -12.71 -10.39 9.13
CA ILE A 220 -13.30 -9.45 8.18
C ILE A 220 -13.89 -10.25 7.03
N ARG A 221 -15.16 -9.99 6.74
CA ARG A 221 -15.93 -10.57 5.65
C ARG A 221 -16.45 -9.46 4.74
N HIS A 222 -16.84 -9.83 3.53
CA HIS A 222 -17.48 -8.93 2.58
C HIS A 222 -18.54 -9.75 1.85
N ASP A 223 -19.76 -9.22 1.73
CA ASP A 223 -20.87 -9.91 1.08
C ASP A 223 -20.52 -10.30 -0.37
N GLU A 224 -19.73 -9.46 -1.05
CA GLU A 224 -19.26 -9.67 -2.43
C GLU A 224 -17.90 -10.39 -2.55
N GLN A 225 -17.51 -11.16 -1.54
CA GLN A 225 -16.41 -12.13 -1.57
C GLN A 225 -14.99 -11.62 -1.88
N VAL A 226 -14.68 -10.34 -1.69
CA VAL A 226 -13.32 -9.78 -1.85
C VAL A 226 -12.73 -9.19 -0.56
N ALA A 227 -13.15 -9.68 0.61
CA ALA A 227 -12.65 -9.21 1.91
C ALA A 227 -11.13 -9.34 2.07
N GLY A 228 -10.51 -10.33 1.42
CA GLY A 228 -9.07 -10.50 1.32
C GLY A 228 -8.37 -9.27 0.73
N SER A 229 -9.04 -8.54 -0.16
CA SER A 229 -8.54 -7.28 -0.71
C SER A 229 -8.46 -6.16 0.32
N ALA A 230 -9.06 -6.29 1.51
CA ALA A 230 -8.93 -5.29 2.56
C ALA A 230 -7.47 -5.12 3.03
N ILE A 231 -6.58 -6.06 2.69
CA ILE A 231 -5.13 -5.92 2.85
C ILE A 231 -4.57 -4.65 2.18
N VAL A 232 -5.21 -4.14 1.12
CA VAL A 232 -4.77 -2.93 0.40
C VAL A 232 -5.13 -1.63 1.13
N LEU A 233 -6.03 -1.69 2.11
CA LEU A 233 -6.50 -0.51 2.82
C LEU A 233 -5.43 -0.04 3.82
N ALA A 234 -4.66 0.98 3.45
CA ALA A 234 -3.54 1.50 4.25
C ALA A 234 -3.95 1.80 5.71
N ASN A 235 -5.10 2.44 5.90
CA ASN A 235 -5.57 2.84 7.23
C ASN A 235 -6.14 1.68 8.06
N LEU A 236 -6.57 0.58 7.44
CA LEU A 236 -7.21 -0.52 8.17
C LEU A 236 -6.23 -1.14 9.17
N HIS A 237 -5.03 -1.44 8.72
CA HIS A 237 -4.02 -2.13 9.54
C HIS A 237 -3.48 -1.23 10.64
N GLY A 238 -3.17 0.03 10.33
CA GLY A 238 -2.77 1.01 11.34
C GLY A 238 -3.85 1.21 12.41
N THR A 239 -5.11 1.34 12.00
CA THR A 239 -6.25 1.46 12.94
C THR A 239 -6.38 0.24 13.85
N ILE A 240 -6.16 -0.98 13.33
CA ILE A 240 -6.25 -2.21 14.12
C ILE A 240 -5.08 -2.30 15.12
N LEU A 241 -3.85 -2.03 14.68
CA LEU A 241 -2.68 -1.98 15.55
C LEU A 241 -2.87 -0.97 16.68
N GLU A 242 -3.30 0.26 16.35
CA GLU A 242 -3.54 1.33 17.32
C GLU A 242 -4.69 0.98 18.28
N ARG A 243 -5.84 0.53 17.75
CA ARG A 243 -7.03 0.21 18.54
C ARG A 243 -6.78 -0.89 19.56
N TYR A 244 -5.92 -1.85 19.25
CA TYR A 244 -5.65 -3.01 20.10
C TYR A 244 -4.27 -2.99 20.77
N GLY A 245 -3.45 -1.96 20.52
CA GLY A 245 -2.12 -1.82 21.11
C GLY A 245 -1.16 -2.93 20.70
N TRP A 246 -1.22 -3.36 19.44
CA TRP A 246 -0.35 -4.41 18.89
C TRP A 246 0.89 -3.81 18.24
N ASP A 247 2.06 -4.41 18.47
CA ASP A 247 3.31 -4.00 17.81
C ASP A 247 3.40 -4.50 16.35
N ALA A 248 2.78 -5.66 16.10
CA ALA A 248 2.72 -6.30 14.80
C ALA A 248 1.50 -7.22 14.72
N GLN A 249 1.05 -7.49 13.49
CA GLN A 249 -0.10 -8.37 13.25
C GLN A 249 0.17 -9.39 12.15
N ILE A 250 -0.46 -10.55 12.27
CA ILE A 250 -0.51 -11.58 11.24
C ILE A 250 -1.86 -11.46 10.55
N VAL A 251 -1.82 -11.35 9.22
CA VAL A 251 -2.98 -11.35 8.36
C VAL A 251 -3.02 -12.67 7.58
N ALA A 252 -4.07 -13.45 7.78
CA ALA A 252 -4.37 -14.62 6.97
C ALA A 252 -5.50 -14.30 5.99
N ILE A 253 -5.28 -14.62 4.72
CA ILE A 253 -6.26 -14.54 3.65
C ILE A 253 -6.45 -15.97 3.14
N PRO A 254 -7.24 -16.80 3.84
CA PRO A 254 -7.45 -18.20 3.43
C PRO A 254 -8.24 -18.29 2.12
N TYR A 255 -9.09 -17.31 1.85
CA TYR A 255 -9.91 -17.20 0.65
C TYR A 255 -10.06 -15.73 0.25
N PRO A 256 -10.36 -15.41 -1.02
CA PRO A 256 -10.60 -14.03 -1.44
C PRO A 256 -11.67 -13.30 -0.62
N ASN A 257 -12.65 -14.02 -0.06
CA ASN A 257 -13.77 -13.46 0.70
C ASN A 257 -13.54 -13.31 2.19
N GLU A 258 -12.33 -13.60 2.67
CA GLU A 258 -12.08 -13.72 4.08
C GLU A 258 -10.70 -13.19 4.43
N LEU A 259 -10.66 -12.33 5.45
CA LEU A 259 -9.42 -11.80 5.99
C LEU A 259 -9.45 -11.94 7.51
N MET A 260 -8.41 -12.54 8.07
CA MET A 260 -8.28 -12.83 9.51
C MET A 260 -7.04 -12.14 10.03
N ILE A 261 -7.16 -11.40 11.14
CA ILE A 261 -6.06 -10.64 11.73
C ILE A 261 -5.89 -11.03 13.19
N VAL A 262 -4.66 -11.34 13.59
CA VAL A 262 -4.29 -11.65 14.98
C VAL A 262 -3.01 -10.90 15.36
N PRO A 263 -2.75 -10.64 16.65
CA PRO A 263 -1.45 -10.12 17.07
C PRO A 263 -0.33 -11.11 16.72
N ALA A 264 0.88 -10.61 16.45
CA ALA A 264 1.99 -11.44 15.96
C ALA A 264 2.49 -12.51 16.92
N ASP A 265 2.29 -12.31 18.22
CA ASP A 265 2.60 -13.23 19.30
C ASP A 265 1.39 -14.10 19.71
N SER A 266 0.26 -13.97 19.01
CA SER A 266 -0.95 -14.72 19.33
C SER A 266 -0.75 -16.24 19.17
N PRO A 267 -1.23 -17.06 20.13
CA PRO A 267 -1.24 -18.52 19.97
C PRO A 267 -2.13 -18.99 18.82
N ALA A 268 -3.00 -18.13 18.28
CA ALA A 268 -3.79 -18.41 17.09
C ALA A 268 -2.96 -18.46 15.79
N MET A 269 -1.70 -18.01 15.81
CA MET A 269 -0.83 -18.01 14.64
C MET A 269 -0.69 -19.39 13.99
N ASP A 270 -0.52 -20.45 14.79
CA ASP A 270 -0.38 -21.81 14.25
C ASP A 270 -1.67 -22.33 13.62
N GLN A 271 -2.83 -21.90 14.14
CA GLN A 271 -4.13 -22.23 13.58
C GLN A 271 -4.34 -21.53 12.24
N LEU A 272 -3.98 -20.23 12.14
CA LEU A 272 -4.04 -19.50 10.87
C LEU A 272 -3.07 -20.07 9.83
N ARG A 273 -1.86 -20.45 10.25
CA ARG A 273 -0.89 -21.11 9.38
C ARG A 273 -1.42 -22.43 8.83
N ALA A 274 -2.04 -23.26 9.68
CA ALA A 274 -2.68 -24.50 9.25
C ALA A 274 -3.88 -24.22 8.33
N LEU A 275 -4.68 -23.20 8.63
CA LEU A 275 -5.82 -22.79 7.80
C LEU A 275 -5.38 -22.38 6.40
N VAL A 276 -4.41 -21.46 6.28
CA VAL A 276 -3.88 -21.00 4.99
C VAL A 276 -3.26 -22.17 4.22
N ARG A 277 -2.48 -23.04 4.89
CA ARG A 277 -1.84 -24.20 4.25
C ARG A 277 -2.86 -25.15 3.64
N ASN A 278 -3.95 -25.42 4.36
CA ASN A 278 -4.96 -26.40 3.97
C ASN A 278 -6.09 -25.79 3.12
N ALA A 279 -6.12 -24.48 2.95
CA ALA A 279 -7.12 -23.83 2.12
C ALA A 279 -6.89 -24.19 0.64
N GLU A 280 -7.94 -24.68 -0.01
CA GLU A 280 -7.91 -24.93 -1.45
C GLU A 280 -7.89 -23.59 -2.22
N ALA A 281 -7.05 -23.50 -3.26
CA ALA A 281 -7.04 -22.36 -4.15
C ALA A 281 -8.36 -22.32 -4.95
N ARG A 282 -9.25 -21.40 -4.58
CA ARG A 282 -10.56 -21.19 -5.26
C ARG A 282 -10.49 -20.22 -6.42
N SER A 283 -9.35 -19.55 -6.61
CA SER A 283 -9.10 -18.59 -7.69
C SER A 283 -7.88 -19.02 -8.49
N ALA A 284 -7.93 -18.85 -9.81
CA ALA A 284 -6.79 -19.07 -10.68
C ALA A 284 -5.70 -17.99 -10.52
N THR A 285 -6.05 -16.85 -9.90
CA THR A 285 -5.19 -15.66 -9.80
C THR A 285 -4.77 -15.34 -8.36
N PHE A 286 -5.24 -16.09 -7.37
CA PHE A 286 -4.91 -15.85 -5.95
C PHE A 286 -4.63 -17.16 -5.20
N ARG A 287 -3.52 -17.19 -4.46
CA ARG A 287 -3.22 -18.25 -3.49
C ARG A 287 -3.58 -17.80 -2.08
N PRO A 288 -4.15 -18.70 -1.24
CA PRO A 288 -4.31 -18.42 0.19
C PRO A 288 -2.99 -17.91 0.76
N THR A 289 -2.98 -16.85 1.57
CA THR A 289 -1.71 -16.23 1.98
C THR A 289 -1.70 -15.88 3.47
N LEU A 290 -0.55 -16.02 4.11
CA LEU A 290 -0.26 -15.55 5.47
C LEU A 290 0.81 -14.46 5.41
N ILE A 291 0.52 -13.30 5.97
CA ILE A 291 1.34 -12.09 5.87
C ILE A 291 1.65 -11.59 7.28
N ARG A 292 2.89 -11.22 7.54
CA ARG A 292 3.27 -10.44 8.71
C ARG A 292 3.27 -8.96 8.34
N LEU A 293 2.54 -8.16 9.09
CA LEU A 293 2.53 -6.71 8.99
C LEU A 293 3.19 -6.12 10.23
N THR A 294 4.15 -5.24 9.98
CA THR A 294 4.87 -4.44 10.97
C THR A 294 4.74 -2.96 10.60
N ALA A 295 5.11 -2.05 11.50
CA ALA A 295 5.22 -0.63 11.17
C ALA A 295 6.12 -0.38 9.95
N THR A 296 7.18 -1.18 9.79
CA THR A 296 8.22 -0.99 8.77
C THR A 296 7.98 -1.73 7.45
N GLY A 297 6.91 -2.52 7.33
CA GLY A 297 6.65 -3.26 6.09
C GLY A 297 5.82 -4.53 6.23
N ARG A 298 5.74 -5.25 5.10
CA ARG A 298 4.89 -6.43 4.90
C ARG A 298 5.74 -7.59 4.39
N GLU A 299 5.54 -8.77 4.94
CA GLU A 299 6.30 -9.98 4.59
C GLU A 299 5.36 -11.16 4.42
N ILE A 300 5.50 -11.93 3.34
CA ILE A 300 4.79 -13.20 3.20
C ILE A 300 5.46 -14.26 4.06
N LEU A 301 4.69 -14.87 4.95
CA LEU A 301 5.13 -16.00 5.77
C LEU A 301 4.80 -17.36 5.14
N LEU A 302 3.72 -17.42 4.36
CA LEU A 302 3.22 -18.66 3.74
C LEU A 302 2.26 -18.34 2.59
N GLU A 303 2.35 -19.08 1.47
CA GLU A 303 1.26 -19.21 0.49
C GLU A 303 0.72 -20.66 0.52
N GLY A 304 -0.60 -20.81 0.60
CA GLY A 304 -1.32 -22.08 0.60
C GLY A 304 -1.38 -22.71 -0.79
N GLY A 305 -1.57 -24.03 -0.83
CA GLY A 305 -1.52 -24.81 -2.07
C GLY A 305 -0.13 -24.92 -2.70
N ALA A 306 0.88 -24.27 -2.12
CA ALA A 306 2.22 -24.81 -2.18
C ALA A 306 2.23 -25.99 -1.20
N GLU A 307 2.35 -27.23 -1.70
CA GLU A 307 3.26 -28.14 -0.97
C GLU A 307 4.51 -27.32 -0.69
N PRO A 308 5.13 -27.38 0.49
CA PRO A 308 6.40 -26.68 0.67
C PRO A 308 7.28 -27.18 -0.45
N GLU A 309 7.39 -26.41 -1.53
CA GLU A 309 8.57 -26.48 -2.35
C GLU A 309 9.64 -26.24 -1.30
N PRO A 310 10.59 -27.17 -1.16
CA PRO A 310 11.74 -26.91 -0.33
C PRO A 310 12.15 -25.47 -0.67
N THR A 311 12.29 -24.63 0.35
CA THR A 311 12.60 -23.20 0.18
C THR A 311 13.91 -22.99 -0.61
N GLU A 312 14.64 -24.08 -0.85
CA GLU A 312 15.65 -24.24 -1.87
C GLU A 312 14.99 -24.83 -3.12
N ASP A 313 14.96 -24.06 -4.22
CA ASP A 313 14.69 -24.59 -5.56
C ASP A 313 15.36 -25.96 -5.67
N PRO A 314 14.63 -27.07 -5.89
CA PRO A 314 15.23 -28.40 -5.89
C PRO A 314 16.35 -28.53 -6.92
N ALA A 315 16.43 -27.64 -7.92
CA ALA A 315 17.56 -27.53 -8.84
C ALA A 315 18.87 -27.07 -8.16
N THR A 316 18.78 -26.41 -7.01
CA THR A 316 19.92 -25.91 -6.20
C THR A 316 20.44 -26.94 -5.19
N ASP A 317 19.65 -27.96 -4.84
CA ASP A 317 20.12 -29.09 -4.05
C ASP A 317 21.05 -29.97 -4.90
N PRO A 318 22.34 -30.11 -4.55
CA PRO A 318 23.27 -30.91 -5.32
C PRO A 318 22.93 -32.41 -5.34
N ALA A 319 22.09 -32.90 -4.42
CA ALA A 319 21.61 -34.28 -4.42
C ALA A 319 20.53 -34.55 -5.47
N VAL A 320 19.99 -33.50 -6.10
CA VAL A 320 19.01 -33.57 -7.18
C VAL A 320 19.71 -33.42 -8.52
N ASN A 321 19.34 -34.27 -9.48
CA ASN A 321 19.72 -34.16 -10.87
C ASN A 321 18.51 -33.72 -11.69
N VAL A 322 18.53 -32.46 -12.14
CA VAL A 322 17.55 -31.96 -13.10
C VAL A 322 17.93 -32.46 -14.48
N VAL A 323 17.04 -33.21 -15.12
CA VAL A 323 17.23 -33.70 -16.48
C VAL A 323 16.25 -32.97 -17.41
N ASN A 324 16.80 -32.31 -18.41
CA ASN A 324 16.12 -31.46 -19.38
C ASN A 324 16.16 -32.09 -20.77
N PHE A 325 15.01 -32.19 -21.42
CA PHE A 325 14.84 -32.65 -22.79
C PHE A 325 14.40 -31.47 -23.65
N HIS A 326 15.24 -31.08 -24.61
CA HIS A 326 15.00 -29.92 -25.46
C HIS A 326 14.29 -30.32 -26.75
N ARG A 327 13.27 -29.55 -27.16
CA ARG A 327 12.58 -29.64 -28.45
C ARG A 327 12.85 -28.36 -29.27
N GLY A 328 14.08 -28.21 -29.75
CA GLY A 328 14.56 -26.97 -30.35
C GLY A 328 15.23 -26.05 -29.33
N THR A 329 15.23 -24.73 -29.58
CA THR A 329 15.96 -23.74 -28.77
C THR A 329 15.23 -23.32 -27.50
N ASP A 330 13.90 -23.20 -27.56
CA ASP A 330 13.12 -22.49 -26.52
C ASP A 330 12.09 -23.38 -25.81
N ASP A 331 12.12 -24.69 -26.07
CA ASP A 331 11.13 -25.63 -25.56
C ASP A 331 11.84 -26.74 -24.76
N VAL A 332 11.62 -26.76 -23.46
CA VAL A 332 12.36 -27.60 -22.50
C VAL A 332 11.39 -28.34 -21.60
N HIS A 333 11.57 -29.65 -21.51
CA HIS A 333 10.82 -30.51 -20.61
C HIS A 333 11.74 -31.08 -19.54
N SER A 334 11.40 -30.87 -18.27
CA SER A 334 12.29 -31.20 -17.14
C SER A 334 11.68 -32.25 -16.21
N ALA A 335 12.54 -33.06 -15.60
CA ALA A 335 12.19 -33.92 -14.48
C ALA A 335 13.33 -33.97 -13.45
N LEU A 336 12.96 -34.18 -12.18
CA LEU A 336 13.87 -34.21 -11.04
C LEU A 336 14.18 -35.65 -10.64
N MET A 337 15.46 -36.00 -10.63
CA MET A 337 15.94 -37.32 -10.24
C MET A 337 16.93 -37.21 -9.08
N THR A 338 17.25 -38.31 -8.43
CA THR A 338 18.38 -38.34 -7.50
C THR A 338 19.70 -38.34 -8.29
N ALA A 339 20.68 -37.56 -7.87
CA ALA A 339 21.97 -37.48 -8.55
C ALA A 339 22.69 -38.84 -8.65
N ARG A 340 22.58 -39.68 -7.61
CA ARG A 340 23.19 -41.02 -7.56
C ARG A 340 22.49 -42.07 -8.42
N ASP A 341 21.39 -41.75 -9.08
CA ASP A 341 20.63 -42.70 -9.87
C ASP A 341 21.35 -43.04 -11.18
N ASP A 342 21.63 -44.33 -11.41
CA ASP A 342 22.25 -44.83 -12.65
C ASP A 342 21.29 -44.91 -13.84
N HIS A 343 20.00 -44.67 -13.63
CA HIS A 343 18.98 -44.63 -14.67
C HIS A 343 18.16 -43.34 -14.62
N ALA A 344 18.78 -42.25 -14.16
CA ALA A 344 18.15 -40.94 -13.98
C ALA A 344 17.51 -40.48 -15.29
N VAL A 345 18.26 -40.49 -16.39
CA VAL A 345 17.76 -39.97 -17.69
C VAL A 345 16.61 -40.85 -18.20
N ARG A 346 16.74 -42.18 -18.09
CA ARG A 346 15.66 -43.10 -18.49
C ARG A 346 14.37 -42.86 -17.71
N ARG A 347 14.45 -42.68 -16.39
CA ARG A 347 13.28 -42.44 -15.54
C ARG A 347 12.70 -41.05 -15.74
N ALA A 348 13.55 -40.03 -15.88
CA ALA A 348 13.15 -38.68 -16.24
C ALA A 348 12.39 -38.65 -17.57
N TRP A 349 12.88 -39.38 -18.57
CA TRP A 349 12.21 -39.48 -19.86
C TRP A 349 10.83 -40.14 -19.75
N ALA A 350 10.71 -41.22 -18.98
CA ALA A 350 9.41 -41.86 -18.75
C ALA A 350 8.40 -40.90 -18.13
N GLN A 351 8.82 -40.08 -17.15
CA GLN A 351 7.97 -39.05 -16.54
C GLN A 351 7.59 -37.96 -17.55
N VAL A 352 8.53 -37.48 -18.36
CA VAL A 352 8.26 -36.44 -19.38
C VAL A 352 7.32 -36.96 -20.48
N VAL A 353 7.48 -38.21 -20.92
CA VAL A 353 6.56 -38.81 -21.91
C VAL A 353 5.15 -38.94 -21.34
N GLU A 354 5.02 -39.42 -20.10
CA GLU A 354 3.73 -39.58 -19.44
C GLU A 354 3.04 -38.23 -19.22
N ARG A 355 3.80 -37.23 -18.74
CA ARG A 355 3.28 -35.90 -18.39
C ARG A 355 2.99 -35.04 -19.63
N ASP A 356 3.92 -35.00 -20.57
CA ASP A 356 3.95 -33.99 -21.64
C ASP A 356 3.70 -34.58 -23.04
N GLY A 357 3.64 -35.91 -23.18
CA GLY A 357 3.37 -36.58 -24.46
C GLY A 357 4.45 -36.41 -25.53
N VAL A 358 5.68 -36.04 -25.13
CA VAL A 358 6.81 -35.79 -26.04
C VAL A 358 7.26 -37.09 -26.69
N ARG A 359 7.58 -37.06 -27.99
CA ARG A 359 8.13 -38.21 -28.72
C ARG A 359 9.65 -38.09 -28.81
N ALA A 360 10.34 -39.22 -28.71
CA ALA A 360 11.81 -39.25 -28.71
C ALA A 360 12.43 -38.56 -29.93
N GLY A 361 11.86 -38.76 -31.13
CA GLY A 361 12.34 -38.10 -32.35
C GLY A 361 12.11 -36.59 -32.43
N GLN A 362 11.48 -35.98 -31.43
CA GLN A 362 11.35 -34.53 -31.29
C GLN A 362 12.45 -33.93 -30.40
N VAL A 363 13.14 -34.77 -29.63
CA VAL A 363 14.21 -34.31 -28.73
C VAL A 363 15.45 -34.00 -29.55
N THR A 364 15.97 -32.78 -29.42
CA THR A 364 17.17 -32.31 -30.12
C THR A 364 18.40 -32.29 -29.21
N ALA A 365 18.19 -32.18 -27.90
CA ALA A 365 19.27 -32.27 -26.92
C ALA A 365 18.77 -32.79 -25.56
N VAL A 366 19.68 -33.40 -24.79
CA VAL A 366 19.46 -33.82 -23.40
C VAL A 366 20.48 -33.13 -22.51
N ALA A 367 20.05 -32.24 -21.62
CA ALA A 367 20.93 -31.60 -20.64
C ALA A 367 20.65 -32.16 -19.25
N ALA A 368 21.68 -32.37 -18.45
CA ALA A 368 21.54 -32.84 -17.07
C ALA A 368 22.44 -32.02 -16.11
N HIS A 369 22.03 -31.87 -14.86
CA HIS A 369 22.92 -31.27 -13.85
C HIS A 369 24.15 -32.13 -13.63
N TRP A 370 23.97 -33.45 -13.53
CA TRP A 370 25.04 -34.43 -13.37
C TRP A 370 25.26 -35.23 -14.66
N GLU A 371 26.51 -35.58 -14.93
CA GLU A 371 26.87 -36.42 -16.07
C GLU A 371 26.07 -37.73 -16.07
N PRO A 372 25.42 -38.08 -17.20
CA PRO A 372 24.69 -39.33 -17.30
C PRO A 372 25.58 -40.55 -17.03
N SER A 373 25.03 -41.56 -16.36
CA SER A 373 25.72 -42.83 -16.14
C SER A 373 26.02 -43.53 -17.49
N VAL A 374 26.81 -44.61 -17.46
CA VAL A 374 27.02 -45.46 -18.65
C VAL A 374 25.68 -45.98 -19.20
N ALA A 375 24.80 -46.46 -18.33
CA ALA A 375 23.50 -46.99 -18.73
C ALA A 375 22.56 -45.90 -19.29
N ASP A 376 22.63 -44.68 -18.77
CA ASP A 376 21.87 -43.54 -19.30
C ASP A 376 22.44 -43.07 -20.65
N LYS A 377 23.77 -43.07 -20.84
CA LYS A 377 24.39 -42.75 -22.13
C LYS A 377 23.98 -43.74 -23.22
N GLU A 378 23.99 -45.04 -22.91
CA GLU A 378 23.48 -46.09 -23.82
C GLU A 378 22.00 -45.85 -24.14
N PHE A 379 21.19 -45.58 -23.12
CA PHE A 379 19.77 -45.26 -23.31
C PHE A 379 19.55 -44.03 -24.19
N ILE A 380 20.34 -42.95 -24.00
CA ILE A 380 20.25 -41.74 -24.81
C ILE A 380 20.51 -42.07 -26.28
N ALA A 381 21.59 -42.79 -26.57
CA ALA A 381 21.96 -43.17 -27.93
C ALA A 381 20.91 -44.06 -28.60
N GLU A 382 20.34 -45.02 -27.86
CA GLU A 382 19.30 -45.92 -28.38
C GLU A 382 17.95 -45.22 -28.62
N THR A 383 17.57 -44.30 -27.73
CA THR A 383 16.22 -43.72 -27.71
C THR A 383 16.11 -42.49 -28.59
N PHE A 384 17.12 -41.62 -28.55
CA PHE A 384 17.08 -40.32 -29.22
C PHE A 384 17.99 -40.25 -30.45
N GLY A 385 18.90 -41.22 -30.64
CA GLY A 385 19.90 -41.21 -31.72
C GLY A 385 21.06 -40.25 -31.44
N ASP A 386 21.59 -39.62 -32.48
CA ASP A 386 22.71 -38.67 -32.39
C ASP A 386 22.26 -37.27 -31.90
N VAL A 387 21.59 -37.22 -30.75
CA VAL A 387 21.28 -35.94 -30.08
C VAL A 387 22.47 -35.43 -29.30
N GLN A 388 22.54 -34.10 -29.17
CA GLN A 388 23.53 -33.48 -28.29
C GLN A 388 23.17 -33.79 -26.83
N HIS A 389 24.17 -34.09 -26.01
CA HIS A 389 23.95 -34.16 -24.57
C HIS A 389 25.03 -33.41 -23.82
N PHE A 390 24.62 -32.68 -22.79
CA PHE A 390 25.47 -31.79 -22.03
C PHE A 390 25.23 -32.02 -20.54
N PHE A 391 26.25 -31.74 -19.74
CA PHE A 391 26.12 -31.77 -18.30
C PHE A 391 26.91 -30.64 -17.65
N ILE A 392 26.48 -30.24 -16.46
CA ILE A 392 27.12 -29.16 -15.69
C ILE A 392 28.25 -29.74 -14.83
N MET A 393 27.97 -30.87 -14.16
CA MET A 393 28.88 -31.49 -13.19
C MET A 393 29.25 -32.91 -13.63
N GLY A 394 30.54 -33.24 -13.54
CA GLY A 394 31.01 -34.60 -13.80
C GLY A 394 30.48 -35.57 -12.74
N ARG A 395 30.09 -36.77 -13.16
CA ARG A 395 29.63 -37.81 -12.22
C ARG A 395 30.85 -38.41 -11.52
N PRO A 396 30.94 -38.34 -10.18
CA PRO A 396 32.06 -38.92 -9.46
C PRO A 396 31.99 -40.45 -9.44
N ASP A 397 33.11 -41.09 -9.10
CA ASP A 397 33.10 -42.51 -8.73
C ASP A 397 32.23 -42.74 -7.47
N GLU A 398 31.87 -44.00 -7.19
CA GLU A 398 30.94 -44.39 -6.11
C GLU A 398 31.27 -43.77 -4.73
N ASN A 399 32.56 -43.57 -4.42
CA ASN A 399 33.01 -42.99 -3.16
C ASN A 399 33.24 -41.46 -3.18
N GLY A 400 33.05 -40.80 -4.32
CA GLY A 400 33.36 -39.37 -4.52
C GLY A 400 32.16 -38.42 -4.42
N TRP A 401 30.96 -38.94 -4.14
CA TRP A 401 29.72 -38.14 -4.17
C TRP A 401 29.68 -36.99 -3.16
N ASP A 402 30.19 -37.20 -1.95
CA ASP A 402 30.10 -36.18 -0.90
C ASP A 402 30.95 -34.94 -1.26
N GLU A 403 32.17 -35.14 -1.77
CA GLU A 403 33.03 -34.06 -2.27
C GLU A 403 32.44 -33.36 -3.50
N ALA A 404 31.80 -34.12 -4.38
CA ALA A 404 31.13 -33.57 -5.55
C ALA A 404 29.93 -32.69 -5.14
N TYR A 405 29.14 -33.09 -4.15
CA TYR A 405 28.02 -32.28 -3.63
C TYR A 405 28.48 -30.98 -2.98
N GLU A 406 29.56 -31.00 -2.20
CA GLU A 406 30.13 -29.78 -1.63
C GLU A 406 30.67 -28.82 -2.70
N THR A 407 31.21 -29.37 -3.80
CA THR A 407 31.67 -28.57 -4.94
C THR A 407 30.50 -27.96 -5.70
N ALA A 408 29.45 -28.75 -5.93
CA ALA A 408 28.20 -28.32 -6.53
C ALA A 408 27.52 -27.19 -5.74
N ARG A 409 27.45 -27.32 -4.41
CA ARG A 409 26.85 -26.28 -3.54
C ARG A 409 27.59 -24.96 -3.65
N ARG A 410 28.92 -24.97 -3.59
CA ARG A 410 29.76 -23.77 -3.77
C ARG A 410 29.56 -23.11 -5.13
N LEU A 411 29.43 -23.91 -6.20
CA LEU A 411 29.17 -23.39 -7.53
C LEU A 411 27.78 -22.73 -7.62
N ASN A 412 26.76 -23.38 -7.06
CA ASN A 412 25.39 -22.84 -7.02
C ASN A 412 25.32 -21.54 -6.22
N GLU A 413 25.97 -21.46 -5.06
CA GLU A 413 26.05 -20.23 -4.24
C GLU A 413 26.72 -19.08 -5.00
N GLU A 414 27.77 -19.35 -5.76
CA GLU A 414 28.46 -18.34 -6.56
C GLU A 414 27.61 -17.85 -7.73
N VAL A 415 26.93 -18.75 -8.45
CA VAL A 415 26.02 -18.39 -9.55
C VAL A 415 24.85 -17.55 -9.03
N GLN A 416 24.26 -17.92 -7.88
CA GLN A 416 23.19 -17.13 -7.25
C GLN A 416 23.66 -15.74 -6.86
N ARG A 417 24.88 -15.62 -6.30
CA ARG A 417 25.46 -14.32 -5.96
C ARG A 417 25.63 -13.44 -7.19
N GLN A 418 26.16 -13.98 -8.28
CA GLN A 418 26.35 -13.25 -9.53
C GLN A 418 25.01 -12.80 -10.14
N ARG A 419 23.99 -13.65 -10.08
CA ARG A 419 22.64 -13.30 -10.55
C ARG A 419 22.02 -12.17 -9.75
N ILE A 420 22.13 -12.21 -8.42
CA ILE A 420 21.64 -11.12 -7.55
C ILE A 420 22.38 -9.81 -7.86
N GLU A 421 23.70 -9.87 -8.05
CA GLU A 421 24.50 -8.70 -8.41
C GLU A 421 24.10 -8.12 -9.78
N GLU A 422 23.85 -8.97 -10.78
CA GLU A 422 23.38 -8.57 -12.10
C GLU A 422 21.95 -7.99 -12.06
N GLU A 423 21.04 -8.61 -11.31
CA GLU A 423 19.68 -8.10 -11.11
C GLU A 423 19.71 -6.73 -10.40
N LEU A 424 20.57 -6.56 -9.39
CA LEU A 424 20.75 -5.28 -8.71
C LEU A 424 21.36 -4.20 -9.63
N ALA A 425 22.32 -4.58 -10.47
CA ALA A 425 22.91 -3.70 -11.47
C ALA A 425 21.88 -3.27 -12.52
N ASN A 426 21.06 -4.21 -13.01
CA ASN A 426 19.98 -3.95 -13.96
C ASN A 426 18.88 -3.07 -13.34
N ALA A 427 18.51 -3.32 -12.07
CA ALA A 427 17.56 -2.47 -11.35
C ALA A 427 18.10 -1.03 -11.18
N SER A 428 19.38 -0.91 -10.84
CA SER A 428 20.06 0.40 -10.73
C SER A 428 20.09 1.11 -12.08
N GLN A 429 20.31 0.39 -13.18
CA GLN A 429 20.26 0.95 -14.53
C GLN A 429 18.85 1.40 -14.92
N GLY A 430 17.81 0.62 -14.60
CA GLY A 430 16.42 1.03 -14.83
C GLY A 430 16.03 2.30 -14.07
N ILE A 431 16.52 2.47 -12.85
CA ILE A 431 16.35 3.73 -12.08
C ILE A 431 17.08 4.87 -12.80
N LEU A 432 18.32 4.68 -13.25
CA LEU A 432 19.06 5.70 -13.99
C LEU A 432 18.40 6.11 -15.31
N GLU A 433 17.81 5.16 -16.03
CA GLU A 433 17.09 5.42 -17.28
C GLU A 433 15.76 6.15 -17.03
N SER A 434 14.98 5.73 -16.04
CA SER A 434 13.73 6.40 -15.66
C SER A 434 13.95 7.81 -15.09
N THR A 435 15.12 8.07 -14.51
CA THR A 435 15.47 9.38 -13.93
C THR A 435 16.19 10.32 -14.90
N ARG A 436 16.29 9.97 -16.18
CA ARG A 436 16.98 10.81 -17.17
C ARG A 436 16.29 12.16 -17.40
N ASP A 437 14.97 12.18 -17.33
CA ASP A 437 14.12 13.39 -17.41
C ASP A 437 13.63 13.85 -16.01
N ALA A 438 14.17 13.28 -14.93
CA ALA A 438 13.77 13.59 -13.57
C ALA A 438 14.21 14.99 -13.12
N ALA A 439 13.41 15.58 -12.24
CA ALA A 439 13.77 16.80 -11.54
C ALA A 439 14.96 16.53 -10.61
N VAL A 440 15.95 17.41 -10.59
CA VAL A 440 16.98 17.40 -9.54
C VAL A 440 16.38 18.09 -8.32
N LEU A 441 16.35 17.43 -7.18
CA LEU A 441 15.81 17.96 -5.93
C LEU A 441 16.83 17.84 -4.79
N PRO A 442 16.82 18.76 -3.82
CA PRO A 442 17.60 18.63 -2.60
C PRO A 442 17.01 17.53 -1.71
N VAL A 443 17.87 16.62 -1.27
CA VAL A 443 17.55 15.57 -0.28
C VAL A 443 18.20 15.96 1.03
N LEU A 444 17.36 16.32 2.01
CA LEU A 444 17.79 16.66 3.37
C LEU A 444 18.33 15.43 4.08
N ARG A 445 19.36 15.63 4.91
CA ARG A 445 20.01 14.56 5.67
C ARG A 445 20.41 14.96 7.08
N SER A 446 20.20 14.05 8.02
CA SER A 446 20.64 14.18 9.41
C SER A 446 22.10 13.80 9.54
N THR A 447 22.90 14.65 10.21
CA THR A 447 24.30 14.31 10.53
C THR A 447 24.44 13.27 11.64
N SER A 448 23.40 13.08 12.45
CA SER A 448 23.34 12.10 13.53
C SER A 448 23.21 10.65 13.05
N LEU A 449 22.94 10.43 11.75
CA LEU A 449 22.81 9.10 11.18
C LEU A 449 24.18 8.43 10.95
N PRO A 450 24.34 7.12 11.25
CA PRO A 450 25.64 6.43 11.13
C PRO A 450 26.28 6.48 9.73
N SER A 451 25.47 6.61 8.67
CA SER A 451 25.93 6.67 7.29
C SER A 451 26.37 8.07 6.83
N SER A 452 26.16 9.11 7.65
CA SER A 452 26.30 10.50 7.22
C SER A 452 27.70 10.84 6.70
N ASP A 453 28.76 10.35 7.37
CA ASP A 453 30.15 10.65 6.97
C ASP A 453 30.46 10.06 5.58
N TRP A 454 30.13 8.79 5.37
CA TRP A 454 30.29 8.13 4.06
C TRP A 454 29.47 8.81 2.96
N ILE A 455 28.27 9.31 3.28
CA ILE A 455 27.45 10.05 2.32
C ILE A 455 28.16 11.35 1.91
N LYS A 456 28.70 12.12 2.85
CA LYS A 456 29.43 13.37 2.55
C LYS A 456 30.72 13.11 1.75
N GLU A 457 31.37 11.98 1.99
CA GLU A 457 32.56 11.55 1.24
C GLU A 457 32.24 11.17 -0.21
N THR A 458 31.03 10.66 -0.48
CA THR A 458 30.64 10.15 -1.81
C THR A 458 29.77 11.11 -2.61
N ARG A 459 29.10 12.06 -1.95
CA ARG A 459 28.13 12.98 -2.55
C ARG A 459 28.44 14.43 -2.21
N PRO A 460 28.35 15.34 -3.18
CA PRO A 460 28.49 16.76 -2.90
C PRO A 460 27.31 17.21 -2.03
N SER A 461 27.61 18.05 -1.05
CA SER A 461 26.67 18.43 -0.01
C SER A 461 26.90 19.86 0.48
N TRP A 462 25.89 20.46 1.11
CA TRP A 462 25.99 21.77 1.74
C TRP A 462 25.19 21.82 3.05
N PRO A 463 25.63 22.58 4.06
CA PRO A 463 24.90 22.73 5.30
C PRO A 463 23.59 23.50 5.09
N VAL A 464 22.53 23.09 5.80
CA VAL A 464 21.20 23.71 5.74
C VAL A 464 20.79 24.25 7.11
N VAL A 465 20.98 23.45 8.18
CA VAL A 465 20.68 23.86 9.56
C VAL A 465 21.92 23.66 10.42
N GLY A 466 22.79 24.69 10.45
CA GLY A 466 24.08 24.62 11.13
C GLY A 466 24.87 23.37 10.71
N ASP A 467 25.41 22.65 11.70
CA ASP A 467 26.10 21.37 11.49
C ASP A 467 25.16 20.16 11.60
N ALA A 468 23.88 20.37 11.92
CA ALA A 468 22.96 19.26 12.25
C ALA A 468 22.31 18.64 11.01
N ILE A 469 21.91 19.46 10.03
CA ILE A 469 21.25 19.03 8.80
C ILE A 469 21.98 19.61 7.60
N TYR A 470 22.21 18.75 6.62
CA TYR A 470 22.79 19.11 5.33
C TYR A 470 21.90 18.62 4.20
N ALA A 471 22.11 19.13 2.99
CA ALA A 471 21.44 18.64 1.80
C ALA A 471 22.44 18.01 0.83
N THR A 472 21.95 17.02 0.09
CA THR A 472 22.59 16.42 -1.08
C THR A 472 21.66 16.61 -2.29
N LEU A 473 22.12 16.27 -3.49
CA LEU A 473 21.27 16.30 -4.69
C LEU A 473 20.90 14.90 -5.15
N ALA A 474 19.66 14.74 -5.62
CA ALA A 474 19.22 13.53 -6.32
C ALA A 474 18.35 13.89 -7.51
N ARG A 475 18.42 13.07 -8.56
CA ARG A 475 17.41 13.02 -9.62
C ARG A 475 16.23 12.21 -9.11
N VAL A 476 15.06 12.83 -9.05
CA VAL A 476 13.88 12.26 -8.41
C VAL A 476 12.73 12.22 -9.41
N ALA A 477 12.17 11.03 -9.61
CA ALA A 477 10.99 10.80 -10.41
C ALA A 477 10.17 9.66 -9.81
N LEU A 478 8.89 9.59 -10.16
CA LEU A 478 8.10 8.40 -9.89
C LEU A 478 8.60 7.26 -10.80
N THR A 479 8.83 6.09 -10.22
CA THR A 479 9.07 4.87 -10.98
C THR A 479 7.77 4.45 -11.69
N PRO A 480 7.83 3.55 -12.69
CA PRO A 480 6.62 2.95 -13.27
C PRO A 480 5.70 2.26 -12.24
N ARG A 481 6.19 1.97 -11.03
CA ARG A 481 5.44 1.38 -9.92
C ARG A 481 4.76 2.43 -9.01
N GLY A 482 4.86 3.72 -9.34
CA GLY A 482 4.34 4.82 -8.53
C GLY A 482 5.12 5.09 -7.23
N THR A 483 6.26 4.42 -7.02
CA THR A 483 7.17 4.70 -5.91
C THR A 483 8.19 5.78 -6.28
N VAL A 484 8.84 6.40 -5.30
CA VAL A 484 9.88 7.41 -5.55
C VAL A 484 11.19 6.73 -5.96
N GLY A 485 11.63 6.97 -7.18
CA GLY A 485 12.97 6.61 -7.67
C GLY A 485 13.95 7.75 -7.43
N MET A 486 15.08 7.45 -6.78
CA MET A 486 16.13 8.43 -6.51
C MET A 486 17.48 8.00 -7.09
N GLY A 487 17.98 8.78 -8.05
CA GLY A 487 19.35 8.70 -8.54
C GLY A 487 20.22 9.78 -7.89
N HIS A 488 20.91 9.45 -6.80
CA HIS A 488 21.76 10.42 -6.09
C HIS A 488 22.92 10.91 -6.97
N ILE A 489 23.20 12.21 -6.88
CA ILE A 489 24.35 12.82 -7.55
C ILE A 489 25.62 12.53 -6.74
N LEU A 490 26.62 11.95 -7.39
CA LEU A 490 27.93 11.61 -6.81
C LEU A 490 28.97 12.69 -7.12
N HIS A 491 30.04 12.77 -6.31
CA HIS A 491 31.15 13.70 -6.58
C HIS A 491 31.74 13.52 -7.99
N SER A 492 31.78 12.29 -8.51
CA SER A 492 32.28 11.99 -9.86
C SER A 492 31.40 12.53 -10.99
N GLN A 493 30.18 12.97 -10.69
CA GLN A 493 29.23 13.54 -11.66
C GLN A 493 29.21 15.07 -11.63
N VAL A 494 29.97 15.69 -10.72
CA VAL A 494 30.07 17.14 -10.59
C VAL A 494 31.50 17.55 -10.95
N THR A 495 31.61 18.49 -11.88
CA THR A 495 32.91 18.82 -12.47
C THR A 495 33.80 19.60 -11.50
N ASP A 496 33.19 20.53 -10.76
CA ASP A 496 33.83 21.43 -9.81
C ASP A 496 32.76 22.06 -8.88
N ASP A 497 33.20 22.89 -7.94
CA ASP A 497 32.31 23.56 -6.98
C ASP A 497 31.32 24.50 -7.67
N GLU A 498 31.67 25.13 -8.81
CA GLU A 498 30.76 26.04 -9.52
C GLU A 498 29.60 25.27 -10.18
N ASP A 499 29.91 24.12 -10.78
CA ASP A 499 28.91 23.17 -11.29
C ASP A 499 27.99 22.69 -10.17
N PHE A 500 28.55 22.36 -8.99
CA PHE A 500 27.74 21.98 -7.84
C PHE A 500 26.76 23.08 -7.43
N GLN A 501 27.25 24.31 -7.24
CA GLN A 501 26.43 25.44 -6.82
C GLN A 501 25.33 25.75 -7.84
N ARG A 502 25.62 25.63 -9.14
CA ARG A 502 24.61 25.75 -10.19
C ARG A 502 23.54 24.67 -10.07
N GLN A 503 23.93 23.40 -9.95
CA GLN A 503 22.97 22.30 -9.79
C GLN A 503 22.14 22.42 -8.51
N ALA A 504 22.73 22.88 -7.41
CA ALA A 504 22.03 23.12 -6.16
C ALA A 504 21.01 24.27 -6.30
N ALA A 505 21.37 25.36 -6.98
CA ALA A 505 20.45 26.46 -7.26
C ALA A 505 19.29 26.02 -8.16
N ASP A 506 19.57 25.25 -9.21
CA ASP A 506 18.55 24.69 -10.11
C ASP A 506 17.61 23.73 -9.34
N ALA A 507 18.17 22.91 -8.44
CA ALA A 507 17.39 22.00 -7.62
C ALA A 507 16.46 22.73 -6.64
N VAL A 508 16.97 23.78 -6.00
CA VAL A 508 16.17 24.65 -5.11
C VAL A 508 15.06 25.37 -5.89
N ALA A 509 15.33 25.83 -7.11
CA ALA A 509 14.31 26.40 -7.99
C ALA A 509 13.26 25.36 -8.39
N ALA A 510 13.68 24.12 -8.67
CA ALA A 510 12.77 23.02 -8.99
C ALA A 510 11.86 22.66 -7.81
N VAL A 511 12.35 22.78 -6.56
CA VAL A 511 11.50 22.64 -5.36
C VAL A 511 10.32 23.61 -5.43
N LEU A 512 10.60 24.89 -5.70
CA LEU A 512 9.61 25.96 -5.67
C LEU A 512 8.46 25.76 -6.67
N ASP A 513 8.74 25.28 -7.89
CA ASP A 513 7.73 25.10 -8.95
C ASP A 513 6.59 24.14 -8.57
N GLY A 514 6.87 23.20 -7.65
CA GLY A 514 5.92 22.20 -7.19
C GLY A 514 5.24 22.51 -5.86
N LEU A 515 5.70 23.50 -5.08
CA LEU A 515 5.25 23.68 -3.70
C LEU A 515 3.78 24.13 -3.61
N VAL A 516 3.08 23.52 -2.65
CA VAL A 516 1.73 23.87 -2.22
C VAL A 516 1.75 24.13 -0.73
N LEU A 517 1.17 25.23 -0.30
CA LEU A 517 0.97 25.58 1.10
C LEU A 517 -0.53 25.59 1.40
N GLU A 518 -0.96 24.72 2.30
CA GLU A 518 -2.37 24.56 2.65
C GLU A 518 -2.55 24.87 4.14
N ALA A 519 -3.52 25.72 4.48
CA ALA A 519 -3.96 25.82 5.87
C ALA A 519 -4.70 24.53 6.24
N THR A 520 -4.38 23.95 7.38
CA THR A 520 -5.02 22.72 7.87
C THR A 520 -5.36 22.85 9.35
N ASP A 521 -6.52 22.32 9.69
CA ASP A 521 -7.02 22.20 11.08
C ASP A 521 -6.79 20.79 11.63
N GLU A 522 -6.14 19.90 10.87
CA GLU A 522 -5.92 18.48 11.24
C GLU A 522 -5.15 18.31 12.55
N LEU A 523 -4.32 19.29 12.91
CA LEU A 523 -3.41 19.24 14.07
C LEU A 523 -3.80 20.22 15.20
N GLY A 524 -4.90 20.96 15.01
CA GLY A 524 -5.41 21.95 15.97
C GLY A 524 -6.71 21.52 16.65
N ALA A 525 -6.97 22.04 17.83
CA ALA A 525 -8.29 21.93 18.46
C ALA A 525 -9.31 22.75 17.65
N ALA A 526 -9.95 22.11 16.68
CA ALA A 526 -10.89 22.71 15.72
C ALA A 526 -12.12 23.39 16.35
N ASP A 527 -12.27 23.32 17.68
CA ASP A 527 -13.45 23.77 18.40
C ASP A 527 -13.28 25.15 19.09
N GLU A 528 -12.09 25.77 19.06
CA GLU A 528 -11.91 27.14 19.57
C GLU A 528 -11.96 28.20 18.44
N PRO A 529 -12.92 29.15 18.47
CA PRO A 529 -12.94 30.27 17.54
C PRO A 529 -11.67 31.12 17.70
N GLY A 530 -10.78 31.05 16.71
CA GLY A 530 -9.44 31.65 16.77
C GLY A 530 -8.32 30.67 17.12
N GLY A 531 -8.58 29.36 17.05
CA GLY A 531 -7.59 28.30 17.24
C GLY A 531 -6.35 28.48 16.38
N ASP A 532 -5.21 28.03 16.90
CA ASP A 532 -3.92 28.18 16.27
C ASP A 532 -3.87 27.39 14.95
N THR A 533 -3.88 28.11 13.82
CA THR A 533 -3.80 27.50 12.48
C THR A 533 -2.45 26.83 12.25
N THR A 534 -2.47 25.61 11.70
CA THR A 534 -1.29 24.98 11.11
C THR A 534 -1.28 25.12 9.60
N CYS A 535 -0.11 25.14 8.99
CA CYS A 535 0.02 25.01 7.54
C CYS A 535 0.78 23.74 7.18
N ARG A 536 0.31 23.01 6.18
CA ARG A 536 1.00 21.88 5.57
C ARG A 536 1.66 22.34 4.27
N VAL A 537 2.92 21.98 4.10
CA VAL A 537 3.72 22.20 2.90
C VAL A 537 3.90 20.86 2.23
N THR A 538 3.44 20.77 0.98
CA THR A 538 3.58 19.60 0.12
C THR A 538 4.10 20.03 -1.25
N ARG A 539 4.36 19.07 -2.13
CA ARG A 539 4.52 19.32 -3.56
C ARG A 539 3.40 18.67 -4.35
N ARG A 540 3.04 19.24 -5.50
CA ARG A 540 1.99 18.70 -6.38
C ARG A 540 2.28 17.29 -6.87
N ASP A 541 3.55 16.96 -7.04
CA ASP A 541 4.02 15.62 -7.41
C ASP A 541 4.20 14.69 -6.20
N GLY A 542 4.01 15.20 -4.98
CA GLY A 542 4.17 14.45 -3.74
C GLY A 542 5.63 14.19 -3.34
N LEU A 543 6.61 14.82 -3.99
CA LEU A 543 8.03 14.46 -3.82
C LEU A 543 8.80 15.50 -3.01
N LEU A 544 9.48 15.10 -1.94
CA LEU A 544 10.53 15.85 -1.23
C LEU A 544 10.20 17.32 -0.87
N ALA A 545 8.98 17.60 -0.43
CA ALA A 545 8.56 18.98 -0.09
C ALA A 545 9.39 19.60 1.06
N ALA A 546 9.97 18.78 1.94
CA ALA A 546 10.84 19.25 3.02
C ALA A 546 12.09 19.99 2.48
N GLY A 547 12.51 19.70 1.24
CA GLY A 547 13.56 20.45 0.54
C GLY A 547 13.30 21.95 0.41
N ALA A 548 12.07 22.41 0.69
CA ALA A 548 11.70 23.83 0.72
C ALA A 548 12.55 24.65 1.70
N ILE A 549 13.06 24.06 2.79
CA ILE A 549 13.92 24.80 3.74
C ILE A 549 15.27 25.22 3.13
N CYS A 550 15.64 24.66 1.97
CA CYS A 550 16.82 25.08 1.20
C CYS A 550 16.58 26.36 0.39
N LEU A 551 15.35 26.89 0.33
CA LEU A 551 15.07 28.15 -0.35
C LEU A 551 15.71 29.32 0.41
N PRO A 552 16.48 30.19 -0.26
CA PRO A 552 17.21 31.28 0.41
C PRO A 552 16.28 32.32 1.06
N ASP A 553 15.05 32.44 0.57
CA ASP A 553 14.01 33.34 1.06
C ASP A 553 12.82 32.58 1.67
N PHE A 554 13.04 31.33 2.15
CA PHE A 554 12.00 30.49 2.74
C PHE A 554 11.22 31.22 3.85
N HIS A 555 11.93 31.77 4.83
CA HIS A 555 11.34 32.50 5.96
C HIS A 555 10.49 33.67 5.46
N GLU A 556 11.06 34.57 4.66
CA GLU A 556 10.38 35.76 4.14
C GLU A 556 9.08 35.41 3.41
N ARG A 557 9.11 34.39 2.54
CA ARG A 557 7.92 33.93 1.79
C ARG A 557 6.82 33.42 2.71
N ILE A 558 7.16 32.53 3.63
CA ILE A 558 6.18 31.93 4.53
C ILE A 558 5.62 32.98 5.49
N CYS A 559 6.46 33.87 6.02
CA CYS A 559 6.03 34.99 6.86
C CYS A 559 5.09 35.94 6.11
N ALA A 560 5.35 36.23 4.84
CA ALA A 560 4.48 37.06 4.02
C ALA A 560 3.09 36.45 3.80
N ILE A 561 3.00 35.12 3.69
CA ILE A 561 1.73 34.40 3.48
C ILE A 561 0.97 34.24 4.81
N THR A 562 1.65 33.83 5.87
CA THR A 562 1.04 33.46 7.16
C THR A 562 0.90 34.63 8.13
N GLY A 563 1.71 35.67 7.97
CA GLY A 563 1.85 36.77 8.92
C GLY A 563 2.62 36.40 10.20
N TRP A 564 3.23 35.21 10.28
CA TRP A 564 3.97 34.77 11.47
C TRP A 564 5.43 35.23 11.40
N PRO A 565 5.95 36.03 12.34
CA PRO A 565 7.33 36.52 12.29
C PRO A 565 8.37 35.42 12.57
N GLU A 566 7.95 34.34 13.23
CA GLU A 566 8.74 33.17 13.54
C GLU A 566 7.91 31.92 13.26
N LEU A 567 8.57 30.80 12.94
CA LEU A 567 7.93 29.53 12.58
C LEU A 567 8.49 28.39 13.43
N VAL A 568 7.63 27.46 13.83
CA VAL A 568 8.00 26.09 14.21
C VAL A 568 7.70 25.18 13.03
N ILE A 569 8.66 24.37 12.64
CA ILE A 569 8.61 23.52 11.46
C ILE A 569 8.81 22.08 11.89
N ALA A 570 7.84 21.20 11.61
CA ALA A 570 7.99 19.76 11.78
C ALA A 570 8.17 19.09 10.41
N ILE A 571 9.22 18.29 10.28
CA ILE A 571 9.50 17.44 9.13
C ILE A 571 9.46 16.00 9.64
N THR A 572 8.37 15.28 9.35
CA THR A 572 8.19 13.88 9.80
C THR A 572 8.68 12.87 8.77
N CYS A 573 8.62 13.25 7.49
CA CYS A 573 9.24 12.54 6.37
C CYS A 573 9.69 13.55 5.31
N PRO A 574 10.50 13.17 4.31
CA PRO A 574 10.98 14.13 3.31
C PRO A 574 9.88 14.77 2.45
N ASP A 575 8.73 14.11 2.30
CA ASP A 575 7.65 14.54 1.40
C ASP A 575 6.68 15.54 2.02
N HIS A 576 6.67 15.66 3.36
CA HIS A 576 5.73 16.51 4.09
C HIS A 576 6.42 17.36 5.15
N MET A 577 5.97 18.61 5.25
CA MET A 577 6.42 19.53 6.29
C MET A 577 5.23 20.31 6.84
N TYR A 578 5.20 20.50 8.16
CA TYR A 578 4.14 21.22 8.86
C TYR A 578 4.71 22.45 9.55
N LEU A 579 3.92 23.53 9.57
CA LEU A 579 4.29 24.84 10.08
C LEU A 579 3.27 25.30 11.12
N ALA A 580 3.76 25.88 12.20
CA ALA A 580 2.95 26.55 13.21
C ALA A 580 3.66 27.81 13.70
N ARG A 581 2.90 28.74 14.29
CA ARG A 581 3.47 29.87 15.02
C ARG A 581 4.07 29.39 16.36
N PRO A 582 5.27 29.83 16.78
CA PRO A 582 5.80 29.47 18.09
C PRO A 582 4.89 29.89 19.26
N GLY A 583 4.90 29.11 20.34
CA GLY A 583 4.13 29.38 21.55
C GLY A 583 2.63 29.07 21.43
N THR A 584 2.24 28.36 20.37
CA THR A 584 0.88 27.90 20.13
C THR A 584 0.69 26.45 20.53
N SER A 585 -0.56 26.05 20.78
CA SER A 585 -0.92 24.64 21.00
C SER A 585 -0.52 23.76 19.80
N ALA A 586 -0.72 24.27 18.60
CA ALA A 586 -0.28 23.66 17.35
C ALA A 586 1.24 23.37 17.33
N ALA A 587 2.07 24.31 17.77
CA ALA A 587 3.52 24.09 17.83
C ALA A 587 3.91 22.97 18.82
N ASP A 588 3.18 22.82 19.93
CA ASP A 588 3.39 21.71 20.88
C ASP A 588 2.91 20.37 20.30
N THR A 589 1.82 20.35 19.52
CA THR A 589 1.40 19.18 18.73
C THR A 589 2.49 18.77 17.75
N LEU A 590 3.04 19.73 16.99
CA LEU A 590 4.14 19.47 16.04
C LEU A 590 5.38 18.88 16.73
N ARG A 591 5.72 19.38 17.92
CA ARG A 591 6.82 18.81 18.73
C ARG A 591 6.55 17.36 19.13
N THR A 592 5.33 17.07 19.58
CA THR A 592 4.91 15.71 19.99
C THR A 592 4.97 14.77 18.79
N MET A 593 4.40 15.19 17.66
CA MET A 593 4.41 14.45 16.40
C MET A 593 5.84 14.07 15.97
N VAL A 594 6.79 15.01 16.01
CA VAL A 594 8.20 14.70 15.71
C VAL A 594 8.80 13.74 16.73
N ALA A 595 8.54 13.94 18.03
CA ALA A 595 9.08 13.09 19.08
C ALA A 595 8.63 11.62 18.96
N GLU A 596 7.39 11.41 18.53
CA GLU A 596 6.74 10.10 18.42
C GLU A 596 6.89 9.45 17.03
N SER A 597 7.34 10.21 16.02
CA SER A 597 7.53 9.68 14.67
C SER A 597 8.66 8.64 14.63
N ALA A 598 8.35 7.48 14.06
CA ALA A 598 9.34 6.44 13.79
C ALA A 598 10.36 6.91 12.75
N VAL A 599 11.59 6.43 12.87
CA VAL A 599 12.63 6.64 11.85
C VAL A 599 12.38 5.67 10.70
N GLU A 600 11.48 6.04 9.79
CA GLU A 600 11.17 5.23 8.60
C GLU A 600 12.20 5.44 7.47
N ASP A 601 12.70 6.67 7.35
CA ASP A 601 13.59 7.10 6.29
C ASP A 601 15.06 7.07 6.73
N ARG A 602 15.95 6.57 5.86
CA ARG A 602 17.39 6.45 6.14
C ARG A 602 18.14 7.75 5.82
N GLU A 603 17.45 8.76 5.31
CA GLU A 603 18.03 10.00 4.85
C GLU A 603 18.00 11.05 5.96
N LEU A 604 16.82 11.29 6.53
CA LEU A 604 16.53 12.36 7.50
C LEU A 604 15.69 11.80 8.65
N ARG A 605 16.13 12.04 9.88
CA ARG A 605 15.32 11.72 11.06
C ARG A 605 14.18 12.74 11.19
N PRO A 606 13.00 12.35 11.69
CA PRO A 606 11.97 13.31 12.05
C PRO A 606 12.54 14.47 12.88
N THR A 607 12.29 15.69 12.41
CA THR A 607 13.02 16.89 12.84
C THR A 607 12.05 18.03 13.14
N LEU A 608 12.29 18.75 14.24
CA LEU A 608 11.62 20.00 14.60
C LEU A 608 12.61 21.17 14.53
N LEU A 609 12.28 22.19 13.74
CA LEU A 609 13.10 23.38 13.57
C LEU A 609 12.35 24.62 14.07
N ARG A 610 13.11 25.61 14.55
CA ARG A 610 12.67 27.00 14.64
C ARG A 610 13.25 27.75 13.45
N CYS A 611 12.42 28.55 12.79
CA CYS A 611 12.85 29.40 11.69
C CYS A 611 12.54 30.87 12.02
N THR A 612 13.56 31.71 11.91
CA THR A 612 13.50 33.15 12.11
C THR A 612 14.19 33.85 10.94
N ALA A 613 14.20 35.19 10.93
CA ALA A 613 14.94 35.96 9.93
C ALA A 613 16.46 35.70 9.97
N ASP A 614 16.99 35.24 11.11
CA ASP A 614 18.42 34.93 11.28
C ASP A 614 18.79 33.50 10.80
N GLY A 615 17.80 32.68 10.44
CA GLY A 615 17.98 31.33 9.93
C GLY A 615 17.23 30.25 10.72
N PHE A 616 17.73 29.01 10.62
CA PHE A 616 17.15 27.82 11.23
C PHE A 616 17.91 27.38 12.48
N GLU A 617 17.18 26.94 13.49
CA GLU A 617 17.69 26.32 14.71
C GLU A 617 17.03 24.94 14.88
N LEU A 618 17.83 23.90 15.10
CA LEU A 618 17.32 22.57 15.44
C LEU A 618 16.81 22.57 16.87
N LEU A 619 15.52 22.29 17.07
CA LEU A 619 14.90 22.19 18.38
C LEU A 619 14.86 20.75 18.90
N LEU A 620 14.55 19.81 18.01
CA LEU A 620 14.37 18.40 18.34
C LEU A 620 14.66 17.54 17.11
N GLU A 621 15.22 16.36 17.33
CA GLU A 621 15.29 15.28 16.36
C GLU A 621 14.84 14.00 17.09
N SER A 622 14.00 13.17 16.47
CA SER A 622 13.46 11.96 17.11
C SER A 622 14.58 10.98 17.47
N ALA A 623 14.41 10.16 18.51
CA ALA A 623 15.40 9.16 18.93
C ALA A 623 15.50 7.98 17.93
N LEU A 624 16.63 7.26 17.94
CA LEU A 624 16.84 6.05 17.13
C LEU A 624 16.16 4.86 17.79
#